data_AF-A0A7J2TZQ7-F1
#
_entry.id   AF-A0A7J2TZQ7-F1
#
_cell.length_a   1.000
_cell.length_b   1.000
_cell.length_c   1.000
_cell.angle_alpha   90.00
_cell.angle_beta   90.00
_cell.angle_gamma   90.00
#
_symmetry.space_group_name_H-M   'P 1'
#
loop_
_entity.id
_entity.type
_entity.pdbx_description
1 polymer ?
#
loop_
_entity_poly.entity_id
_entity_poly.type
_entity_poly.pdbx_seq_one_letter_code
_entity_poly.pdbx_strand_id
1 'polypeptide(L)' 'MLEAVENPDTLLAKEKLPLINKLIELNLIIDSITYRDPELWIDQPPPQKDLELGIGKHIAWQTPLHREAVRKALQEASTA' A
#
# COMPACT_ATOMS: atom_id res chain seq x y z
N MET A 1 3.01 12.32 0.75
CA MET A 1 3.52 11.00 1.20
C MET A 1 2.86 10.52 2.49
N LEU A 2 2.67 11.36 3.51
CA LEU A 2 1.94 10.99 4.73
C LEU A 2 0.57 10.33 4.44
N GLU A 3 -0.19 10.88 3.51
CA GLU A 3 -1.47 10.30 3.06
C GLU A 3 -1.34 8.87 2.51
N ALA A 4 -0.21 8.54 1.87
CA ALA A 4 0.04 7.21 1.32
C ALA A 4 0.34 6.17 2.40
N VAL A 5 0.86 6.59 3.55
CA VAL A 5 1.06 5.72 4.71
C VAL A 5 -0.31 5.22 5.21
N GLU A 6 -1.30 6.11 5.30
CA GLU A 6 -2.66 5.77 5.74
C GLU A 6 -3.50 5.11 4.64
N ASN A 7 -3.35 5.55 3.38
CA ASN A 7 -4.06 5.00 2.23
C ASN A 7 -3.11 4.81 1.03
N PRO A 8 -2.58 3.59 0.80
CA PRO A 8 -1.57 3.35 -0.24
C PRO A 8 -2.07 3.60 -1.66
N ASP A 9 -3.38 3.52 -1.93
CA ASP A 9 -3.94 3.81 -3.26
C ASP A 9 -3.67 5.26 -3.71
N THR A 10 -3.37 6.17 -2.78
CA THR A 10 -3.02 7.57 -3.11
C THR A 10 -1.68 7.69 -3.84
N LEU A 11 -0.89 6.60 -3.89
CA LEU A 11 0.30 6.50 -4.72
C LEU A 11 -0.02 6.47 -6.22
N LEU A 12 -1.23 6.11 -6.64
CA LEU A 12 -1.63 6.02 -8.06
C LEU A 12 -1.70 7.39 -8.77
N ALA A 13 -1.50 8.50 -8.06
CA ALA A 13 -1.38 9.81 -8.69
C ALA A 13 -0.25 9.81 -9.73
N LYS A 14 -0.50 10.39 -10.92
CA LYS A 14 0.44 10.34 -12.05
C LYS A 14 1.85 10.84 -11.70
N GLU A 15 1.95 11.85 -10.83
CA GLU A 15 3.25 12.40 -10.41
C GLU A 15 4.08 11.41 -9.57
N LYS A 16 3.48 10.34 -9.04
CA LYS A 16 4.10 9.38 -8.12
C LYS A 16 4.47 8.05 -8.77
N LEU A 17 4.29 7.87 -10.08
CA LEU A 17 4.67 6.63 -10.78
C LEU A 17 6.15 6.24 -10.58
N PRO A 18 7.14 7.15 -10.66
CA PRO A 18 8.53 6.78 -10.38
C PRO A 18 8.74 6.27 -8.95
N LEU A 19 7.98 6.82 -7.99
CA LEU A 19 8.02 6.39 -6.60
C LEU A 19 7.42 5.00 -6.43
N ILE A 20 6.27 4.70 -7.06
CA ILE A 20 5.67 3.35 -7.05
C ILE A 20 6.70 2.31 -7.52
N ASN A 21 7.32 2.53 -8.67
CA ASN A 21 8.32 1.61 -9.20
C ASN A 21 9.45 1.37 -8.19
N LYS A 22 9.92 2.43 -7.53
CA LYS A 22 10.98 2.29 -6.52
C LYS A 22 10.53 1.52 -5.29
N LEU A 23 9.29 1.75 -4.82
CA LEU A 23 8.73 1.02 -3.68
C LEU A 23 8.53 -0.46 -3.99
N ILE A 24 8.16 -0.81 -5.23
CA ILE A 24 8.07 -2.20 -5.73
C ILE A 24 9.47 -2.83 -5.78
N GLU A 25 10.47 -2.14 -6.35
CA GLU A 25 11.86 -2.63 -6.40
C GLU A 25 12.42 -2.94 -5.00
N LEU A 26 12.02 -2.15 -4.00
CA LEU A 26 12.42 -2.33 -2.60
C LEU A 26 11.52 -3.32 -1.84
N ASN A 27 10.52 -3.91 -2.51
CA ASN A 27 9.56 -4.84 -1.92
C ASN A 27 8.76 -4.24 -0.75
N LEU A 28 8.51 -2.92 -0.79
CA LEU A 28 7.75 -2.20 0.23
C LEU A 28 6.25 -2.25 -0.03
N ILE A 29 5.84 -2.36 -1.29
CA ILE A 29 4.44 -2.42 -1.72
C ILE A 29 4.20 -3.51 -2.77
N ILE A 30 2.94 -3.90 -2.89
CA ILE A 30 2.39 -4.70 -3.99
C ILE A 30 1.36 -3.84 -4.72
N ASP A 31 1.43 -3.79 -6.05
CA ASP A 31 0.46 -3.13 -6.94
C ASP A 31 -0.34 -4.12 -7.81
N SER A 32 -0.05 -5.42 -7.67
CA SER A 32 -0.66 -6.53 -8.40
C SER A 32 -1.73 -7.27 -7.57
N ILE A 33 -2.52 -6.53 -6.78
CA ILE A 33 -3.65 -7.12 -6.03
C ILE A 33 -4.67 -7.68 -7.03
N THR A 34 -4.89 -8.99 -6.97
CA THR A 34 -5.83 -9.70 -7.85
C THR A 34 -7.29 -9.44 -7.46
N TYR A 35 -8.21 -9.80 -8.36
CA TYR A 35 -9.64 -9.71 -8.15
C TYR A 35 -10.10 -10.59 -6.97
N ARG A 36 -11.12 -10.11 -6.25
CA ARG A 36 -11.73 -10.77 -5.09
C ARG A 36 -13.17 -11.19 -5.44
N ASP A 37 -13.30 -11.96 -6.51
CA ASP A 37 -14.59 -12.41 -7.04
C ASP A 37 -15.21 -13.45 -6.11
N PRO A 38 -16.38 -13.19 -5.49
CA PRO A 38 -17.02 -14.14 -4.59
C PRO A 38 -17.25 -15.54 -5.19
N GLU A 39 -17.43 -15.66 -6.51
CA GLU A 39 -17.63 -16.95 -7.18
C GLU A 39 -16.38 -17.84 -7.16
N LEU A 40 -15.20 -17.24 -6.94
CA LEU A 40 -13.91 -17.93 -6.92
C LEU A 40 -13.44 -18.28 -5.50
N TRP A 41 -14.23 -17.96 -4.48
CA TRP A 41 -13.92 -18.27 -3.09
C TRP A 41 -14.82 -19.38 -2.56
N ILE A 42 -14.26 -20.26 -1.75
CA ILE A 42 -15.03 -21.29 -1.03
C ILE A 42 -15.92 -20.62 0.04
N ASP A 43 -15.39 -19.58 0.68
CA ASP A 43 -16.05 -18.82 1.75
C ASP A 43 -16.21 -17.33 1.36
N GLN A 44 -16.28 -16.43 2.35
CA GLN A 44 -16.31 -15.00 2.10
C GLN A 44 -14.92 -14.49 1.65
N PRO A 45 -14.83 -13.80 0.50
CA PRO A 45 -13.57 -13.20 0.08
C PRO A 45 -13.11 -12.10 1.06
N PRO A 46 -11.81 -11.80 1.10
CA PRO A 46 -11.30 -10.68 1.89
C PRO A 46 -11.95 -9.36 1.44
N PRO A 47 -12.02 -8.36 2.32
CA PRO A 47 -12.59 -7.05 1.97
C PRO A 47 -11.79 -6.41 0.83
N GLN A 48 -12.45 -5.55 0.04
CA GLN A 48 -11.76 -4.84 -1.03
C GLN A 48 -10.63 -3.92 -0.53
N LYS A 49 -10.72 -3.47 0.73
CA LYS A 49 -9.82 -2.51 1.35
C LYS A 49 -9.79 -2.76 2.85
N ASP A 50 -8.60 -2.69 3.44
CA ASP A 50 -8.37 -2.78 4.89
C ASP A 50 -7.21 -1.85 5.25
N LEU A 51 -7.55 -0.60 5.59
CA LEU A 51 -6.54 0.43 5.85
C LEU A 51 -5.79 0.23 7.17
N GLU A 52 -6.41 -0.44 8.15
CA GLU A 52 -5.75 -0.79 9.41
C GLU A 52 -4.54 -1.71 9.16
N LEU A 53 -4.67 -2.63 8.19
CA LEU A 53 -3.57 -3.47 7.71
C LEU A 53 -2.69 -2.82 6.62
N GLY A 54 -3.05 -1.63 6.14
CA GLY A 54 -2.33 -0.96 5.06
C GLY A 54 -2.61 -1.56 3.68
N ILE A 55 -3.81 -2.10 3.47
CA ILE A 55 -4.26 -2.73 2.23
C ILE A 55 -5.27 -1.81 1.55
N GLY A 56 -4.85 -1.23 0.42
CA GLY A 56 -5.73 -0.52 -0.51
C GLY A 56 -6.50 -1.47 -1.42
N LYS A 57 -7.25 -0.88 -2.36
CA LYS A 57 -7.93 -1.62 -3.41
C LYS A 57 -6.94 -2.12 -4.47
N HIS A 58 -5.93 -1.31 -4.78
CA HIS A 58 -4.98 -1.54 -5.87
C HIS A 58 -3.56 -1.71 -5.35
N ILE A 59 -3.20 -0.98 -4.28
CA ILE A 59 -1.87 -1.03 -3.68
C ILE A 59 -1.99 -1.48 -2.23
N ALA A 60 -1.08 -2.34 -1.78
CA ALA A 60 -0.92 -2.68 -0.37
C ALA A 60 0.53 -2.51 0.05
N TRP A 61 0.76 -2.14 1.31
CA TRP A 61 2.06 -2.34 1.93
C TRP A 61 2.35 -3.85 2.01
N GLN A 62 3.58 -4.26 1.71
CA GLN A 62 3.97 -5.67 1.71
C GLN A 62 3.70 -6.33 3.08
N THR A 63 3.92 -5.58 4.16
CA THR A 63 3.48 -5.91 5.52
C THR A 63 3.17 -4.63 6.28
N PRO A 64 2.43 -4.69 7.40
CA PRO A 64 2.26 -3.54 8.30
C PRO A 64 3.60 -2.93 8.76
N LEU A 65 4.66 -3.73 8.90
CA LEU A 65 5.99 -3.24 9.29
C LEU A 65 6.60 -2.32 8.22
N HIS A 66 6.40 -2.61 6.93
CA HIS A 66 6.89 -1.74 5.85
C HIS A 66 6.21 -0.38 5.87
N ARG A 67 4.89 -0.33 6.17
CA ARG A 67 4.15 0.92 6.41
C ARG A 67 4.78 1.72 7.55
N GLU A 68 5.04 1.06 8.69
CA GLU A 68 5.63 1.71 9.86
C GLU A 68 7.06 2.24 9.57
N ALA A 69 7.87 1.50 8.82
CA ALA A 69 9.20 1.93 8.42
C ALA A 69 9.15 3.23 7.59
N VAL A 70 8.23 3.30 6.62
CA VAL A 70 8.02 4.53 5.83
C VAL A 70 7.49 5.67 6.69
N ARG A 71 6.56 5.40 7.61
CA ARG A 71 6.05 6.42 8.55
C ARG A 71 7.19 7.05 9.35
N LYS A 72 8.08 6.24 9.93
CA LYS A 72 9.24 6.72 10.70
C LYS A 72 10.22 7.50 9.83
N ALA A 73 10.55 7.00 8.64
CA ALA A 73 11.44 7.71 7.72
C ALA A 73 10.90 9.10 7.33
N LEU A 74 9.58 9.22 7.11
CA LEU A 74 8.95 10.51 6.82
C LEU A 74 8.96 11.45 8.03
N GLN A 75 8.79 10.92 9.24
CA GLN A 75 8.91 11.71 10.47
C GLN A 75 10.32 12.27 10.65
N GLU A 76 11.34 11.41 10.53
CA GLU A 76 12.75 11.81 10.62
C GLU A 76 13.12 12.86 9.57
N ALA A 77 12.68 12.66 8.32
CA ALA A 77 12.91 13.62 7.23
C ALA A 77 12.16 14.95 7.40
N SER A 78 11.07 14.98 8.18
CA SER A 78 10.34 16.22 8.48
C SER A 78 10.93 17.00 9.65
N THR A 79 11.78 16.35 10.46
CA THR A 79 12.48 16.97 11.59
C THR A 79 13.89 17.45 11.27
N ALA A 80 14.44 17.07 10.11
CA ALA A 80 15.74 17.47 9.60
C ALA A 80 15.62 18.73 8.72
#